data_AF-A0A6A4JQF4-F1
#
_entry.id   AF-A0A6A4JQF4-F1
#
_cell.length_a   1.000
_cell.length_b   1.000
_cell.length_c   1.000
_cell.angle_alpha   90.00
_cell.angle_beta   90.00
_cell.angle_gamma   90.00
#
_symmetry.space_group_name_H-M   'P 1'
#
loop_
_entity.id
_entity.type
_entity.pdbx_description
1 polymer ?
#
loop_
_entity_poly.entity_id
_entity_poly.type
_entity_poly.pdbx_seq_one_letter_code
_entity_poly.pdbx_strand_id
1 'polypeptide(L)'
;MAGFDGYFGPQLTEEDLEEFRLSPYGRKMQRPNSIDLHRIPVAQQHTALPSPKEDDDTVQRYVGIGVGLATLITENLLSHPFVVLRRQCQVNHNSKKFHLVPITLVPVIIHLHQRQGITTLWKGIGSVLVVRGMTLAIEDLLSKVSSLPKEVSWNQDSYKTICQHVLLKCITLIIITPFYSASLVETVQSDIASEKPGVFDVFREGIYRLVSFGSPQKGRMLPVWTLVTPTVLHGLCKYFASSIVKHVSSNIMHINYRHNFQKKGAFPKDYLNSNVLQEIEVSSQLVSLVAAEVLFYPLETILHRLHLQGTRTIIDNLDNGYAVTPILTSYEGTTDCYDTTVAQEGSLGLFKGFGALIVQFTVHYAVLKLTRFVLTQVSVLLKSSAPPPPLPHHPAAPWSDLRQYLIAIVIVFCFQDVVLLLAAMVLGHTMFRTHVFKAGFVRILLDRFKFAIIFTLLYLAITIVYQIVILSTRWFKTMDHVWPTGFTVLFVAHRIIAILYYYYYKRAALRLSDARYYDEEWVKHSFAH
;
A
#
# COMPACT_ATOMS: atom_id res chain seq x y z
N MET A 1 56.30 -26.33 28.77
CA MET A 1 55.44 -26.65 27.60
C MET A 1 54.03 -26.76 28.15
N ALA A 2 53.16 -25.75 28.10
CA ALA A 2 52.36 -25.29 26.94
C ALA A 2 51.73 -26.49 26.20
N GLY A 3 50.43 -26.64 26.00
CA GLY A 3 49.26 -25.78 26.23
C GLY A 3 48.10 -26.28 25.36
N PHE A 4 46.91 -25.73 25.57
CA PHE A 4 45.71 -25.79 24.71
C PHE A 4 44.91 -27.09 24.68
N ASP A 5 44.00 -27.25 25.65
CA ASP A 5 42.67 -27.83 25.40
C ASP A 5 41.61 -26.75 25.62
N GLY A 6 40.91 -26.42 24.53
CA GLY A 6 39.88 -25.39 24.49
C GLY A 6 38.61 -25.84 25.21
N TYR A 7 38.15 -25.00 26.14
CA TYR A 7 36.83 -25.07 26.76
C TYR A 7 35.73 -25.05 25.69
N PHE A 8 35.16 -26.22 25.37
CA PHE A 8 33.84 -26.31 24.78
C PHE A 8 32.80 -26.07 25.88
N GLY A 9 31.93 -25.07 25.70
CA GLY A 9 30.78 -24.87 26.57
C GLY A 9 29.82 -26.06 26.56
N PRO A 10 28.87 -26.12 27.52
CA PRO A 10 28.05 -27.31 27.72
C PRO A 10 27.20 -27.62 26.49
N GLN A 11 27.26 -28.87 26.01
CA GLN A 11 26.37 -29.39 24.99
C GLN A 11 24.99 -29.60 25.61
N LEU A 12 23.99 -28.87 25.11
CA LEU A 12 22.59 -29.04 25.51
C LEU A 12 22.02 -30.27 24.82
N THR A 13 21.40 -31.15 25.61
CA THR A 13 20.71 -32.36 25.13
C THR A 13 19.33 -32.03 24.56
N GLU A 14 18.77 -32.88 23.69
CA GLU A 14 17.44 -32.65 23.07
C GLU A 14 16.32 -32.46 24.11
N GLU A 15 16.44 -33.09 25.29
CA GLU A 15 15.50 -32.94 26.40
C GLU A 15 15.50 -31.51 26.99
N ASP A 16 16.68 -30.87 27.08
CA ASP A 16 16.80 -29.48 27.54
C ASP A 16 16.15 -28.48 26.57
N LEU A 17 16.05 -28.86 25.29
CA LEU A 17 15.47 -28.04 24.23
C LEU A 17 13.93 -28.14 24.17
N GLU A 18 13.36 -29.26 24.61
CA GLU A 18 11.91 -29.43 24.76
C GLU A 18 11.39 -28.72 26.00
N GLU A 19 12.09 -28.82 27.14
CA GLU A 19 11.69 -28.13 28.37
C GLU A 19 11.72 -26.60 28.20
N PHE A 20 12.68 -26.07 27.43
CA PHE A 20 12.76 -24.65 27.10
C PHE A 20 11.64 -24.16 26.17
N ARG A 21 11.10 -25.04 25.31
CA ARG A 21 9.98 -24.70 24.39
C ARG A 21 8.63 -24.59 25.10
N LEU A 22 8.48 -25.21 26.27
CA LEU A 22 7.21 -25.36 26.98
C LEU A 22 7.04 -24.45 28.22
N SER A 23 8.09 -23.75 28.67
CA SER A 23 8.01 -22.90 29.88
C SER A 23 7.51 -21.48 29.57
N PRO A 24 6.40 -20.98 30.18
CA PRO A 24 5.87 -19.64 29.92
C PRO A 24 6.60 -18.52 30.68
N TYR A 25 7.58 -18.85 31.53
CA TYR A 25 8.34 -17.87 32.31
C TYR A 25 9.84 -18.09 32.11
N GLY A 26 10.46 -17.17 31.35
CA GLY A 26 11.90 -17.17 31.10
C GLY A 26 12.69 -17.01 32.40
N ARG A 27 13.29 -18.10 32.89
CA ARG A 27 14.20 -18.07 34.03
C ARG A 27 15.56 -17.51 33.56
N LYS A 28 15.97 -16.34 34.08
CA LYS A 28 17.32 -15.80 33.86
C LYS A 28 18.35 -16.77 34.47
N MET A 29 19.25 -17.29 33.64
CA MET A 29 20.38 -18.11 34.08
C MET A 29 21.35 -17.23 34.87
N GLN A 30 21.44 -17.45 36.18
CA GLN A 30 22.35 -16.73 37.08
C GLN A 30 23.72 -17.41 37.03
N ARG A 31 24.78 -16.67 36.69
CA ARG A 31 26.16 -17.21 36.71
C ARG A 31 26.60 -17.45 38.16
N PRO A 32 27.34 -18.52 38.47
CA PRO A 32 27.92 -18.72 39.80
C PRO A 32 29.10 -17.77 40.03
N ASN A 33 29.06 -17.11 41.18
CA ASN A 33 30.13 -16.47 41.95
C ASN A 33 30.77 -15.18 41.39
N SER A 34 30.40 -14.06 41.99
CA SER A 34 31.29 -12.91 42.18
C SER A 34 31.44 -12.66 43.68
N ILE A 35 32.70 -12.58 44.12
CA ILE A 35 33.21 -12.38 45.47
C ILE A 35 32.50 -11.21 46.17
N ASP A 36 32.10 -11.45 47.43
CA ASP A 36 31.38 -10.52 48.28
C ASP A 36 32.34 -9.45 48.83
N LEU A 37 32.35 -8.26 48.22
CA LEU A 37 33.01 -7.09 48.79
C LEU A 37 31.97 -6.29 49.58
N HIS A 38 32.24 -6.16 50.89
CA HIS A 38 31.44 -5.45 51.88
C HIS A 38 30.71 -4.22 51.32
N ARG A 39 29.37 -4.31 51.30
CA ARG A 39 28.46 -3.27 50.83
C ARG A 39 28.30 -2.19 51.91
N ILE A 40 28.91 -1.02 51.71
CA ILE A 40 28.51 0.22 52.42
C ILE A 40 27.17 0.65 51.82
N PRO A 41 26.13 0.97 52.63
CA PRO A 41 24.83 1.36 52.11
C PRO A 41 24.90 2.81 51.62
N VAL A 42 25.25 3.01 50.35
CA VAL A 42 24.94 4.25 49.65
C VAL A 42 23.52 4.10 49.09
N ALA A 43 22.62 4.97 49.54
CA ALA A 43 21.28 5.08 48.99
C ALA A 43 21.38 5.53 47.52
N GLN A 44 21.42 4.58 46.59
CA GLN A 44 21.29 4.84 45.16
C GLN A 44 19.80 4.89 44.80
N GLN A 45 19.26 6.10 44.74
CA GLN A 45 18.08 6.38 43.94
C GLN A 45 18.39 5.99 42.48
N HIS A 46 17.78 4.89 42.01
CA HIS A 46 17.82 4.51 40.61
C HIS A 46 16.96 5.49 39.79
N THR A 47 17.51 6.63 39.40
CA THR A 47 17.03 7.36 38.22
C THR A 47 17.63 6.66 37.01
N ALA A 48 16.88 5.73 36.43
CA ALA A 48 17.30 5.02 35.22
C ALA A 48 17.46 6.02 34.06
N LEU A 49 18.70 6.29 33.65
CA LEU A 49 18.96 6.90 32.35
C LEU A 49 18.39 5.98 31.26
N PRO A 50 17.68 6.51 30.25
CA PRO A 50 17.31 5.72 29.09
C PRO A 50 18.60 5.21 28.44
N SER A 51 18.71 3.89 28.30
CA SER A 51 19.93 3.30 27.76
C SER A 51 20.02 3.59 26.26
N PRO A 52 21.23 3.67 25.66
CA PRO A 52 21.40 3.83 24.21
C PRO A 52 20.65 2.81 23.33
N LYS A 53 20.14 1.72 23.93
CA LYS A 53 19.30 0.73 23.26
C LYS A 53 17.85 1.19 23.04
N GLU A 54 17.27 1.97 23.96
CA GLU A 54 15.88 2.44 23.83
C GLU A 54 15.72 3.45 22.69
N ASP A 55 16.73 4.32 22.48
CA ASP A 55 16.75 5.26 21.35
C ASP A 55 16.95 4.54 20.00
N ASP A 56 17.64 3.40 19.98
CA ASP A 56 17.82 2.61 18.75
C ASP A 56 16.52 1.87 18.37
N ASP A 57 15.84 1.27 19.35
CA ASP A 57 14.58 0.54 19.15
C ASP A 57 13.44 1.47 18.69
N THR A 58 13.40 2.72 19.19
CA THR A 58 12.39 3.71 18.80
C THR A 58 12.58 4.24 17.38
N VAL A 59 13.80 4.60 17.00
CA VAL A 59 14.12 4.99 15.61
C VAL A 59 13.72 3.91 14.63
N GLN A 60 14.01 2.66 14.96
CA GLN A 60 13.71 1.53 14.10
C GLN A 60 12.21 1.24 13.98
N ARG A 61 11.44 1.46 15.05
CA ARG A 61 9.97 1.44 14.98
C ARG A 61 9.42 2.43 13.95
N TYR A 62 9.98 3.63 13.87
CA TYR A 62 9.58 4.63 12.87
C TYR A 62 9.99 4.24 11.45
N VAL A 63 11.18 3.64 11.27
CA VAL A 63 11.58 3.03 9.99
C VAL A 63 10.53 2.00 9.57
N GLY A 64 10.10 1.16 10.50
CA GLY A 64 9.07 0.16 10.28
C GLY A 64 7.73 0.73 9.83
N ILE A 65 7.25 1.79 10.49
CA ILE A 65 6.01 2.50 10.12
C ILE A 65 6.15 3.13 8.72
N GLY A 66 7.28 3.78 8.44
CA GLY A 66 7.55 4.40 7.14
C GLY A 66 7.57 3.38 6.00
N VAL A 67 8.19 2.23 6.22
CA VAL A 67 8.19 1.10 5.26
C VAL A 67 6.77 0.58 5.03
N GLY A 68 5.96 0.42 6.08
CA GLY A 68 4.56 -0.01 5.95
C GLY A 68 3.74 0.97 5.11
N LEU A 69 3.87 2.28 5.35
CA LEU A 69 3.17 3.31 4.59
C LEU A 69 3.62 3.33 3.12
N ALA A 70 4.93 3.28 2.87
CA ALA A 70 5.47 3.26 1.51
C ALA A 70 4.98 2.03 0.74
N THR A 71 4.91 0.87 1.39
CA THR A 71 4.36 -0.35 0.81
C THR A 71 2.90 -0.15 0.42
N LEU A 72 2.07 0.40 1.31
CA LEU A 72 0.66 0.68 1.03
C LEU A 72 0.47 1.64 -0.16
N ILE A 73 1.22 2.73 -0.20
CA ILE A 73 1.19 3.69 -1.33
C ILE A 73 1.62 2.99 -2.63
N THR A 74 2.62 2.13 -2.56
CA THR A 74 3.14 1.44 -3.72
C THR A 74 2.13 0.44 -4.28
N GLU A 75 1.47 -0.33 -3.43
CA GLU A 75 0.43 -1.32 -3.82
C GLU A 75 -0.84 -0.69 -4.39
N ASN A 76 -1.20 0.49 -3.90
CA ASN A 76 -2.48 1.12 -4.19
C ASN A 76 -2.38 2.19 -5.28
N LEU A 77 -1.27 2.93 -5.35
CA LEU A 77 -1.11 4.09 -6.23
C LEU A 77 -0.02 3.91 -7.28
N LEU A 78 1.22 3.61 -6.87
CA LEU A 78 2.37 3.58 -7.79
C LEU A 78 2.34 2.37 -8.74
N SER A 79 1.81 1.25 -8.28
CA SER A 79 1.66 0.02 -9.08
C SER A 79 0.47 0.06 -10.05
N HIS A 80 -0.47 0.98 -9.83
CA HIS A 80 -1.75 1.01 -10.54
C HIS A 80 -1.63 1.13 -12.07
N PRO A 81 -0.72 1.96 -12.64
CA PRO A 81 -0.48 2.00 -14.08
C PRO A 81 -0.24 0.63 -14.72
N PHE A 82 0.55 -0.20 -14.02
CA PHE A 82 0.91 -1.53 -14.51
C PHE A 82 -0.24 -2.51 -14.38
N VAL A 83 -1.10 -2.35 -13.35
CA VAL A 83 -2.35 -3.10 -13.23
C VAL A 83 -3.29 -2.79 -14.40
N VAL A 84 -3.44 -1.51 -14.77
CA VAL A 84 -4.27 -1.09 -15.92
C VAL A 84 -3.73 -1.67 -17.22
N LEU A 85 -2.43 -1.49 -17.50
CA LEU A 85 -1.79 -2.02 -18.71
C LEU A 85 -1.90 -3.55 -18.79
N ARG A 86 -1.68 -4.24 -17.67
CA ARG A 86 -1.82 -5.70 -17.56
C ARG A 86 -3.25 -6.13 -17.93
N ARG A 87 -4.25 -5.55 -17.27
CA ARG A 87 -5.67 -5.90 -17.46
C ARG A 87 -6.12 -5.64 -18.90
N GLN A 88 -5.67 -4.52 -19.49
CA GLN A 88 -5.94 -4.22 -20.91
C GLN A 88 -5.40 -5.28 -21.86
N CYS A 89 -4.16 -5.74 -21.65
CA CYS A 89 -3.60 -6.82 -22.44
C CYS A 89 -4.39 -8.13 -22.25
N GLN A 90 -4.70 -8.50 -21.00
CA GLN A 90 -5.36 -9.78 -20.67
C GLN A 90 -6.72 -9.93 -21.37
N VAL A 91 -7.48 -8.84 -21.47
CA VAL A 91 -8.85 -8.86 -21.99
C VAL A 91 -8.92 -8.67 -23.51
N ASN A 92 -7.86 -8.16 -24.13
CA ASN A 92 -7.79 -7.96 -25.57
C ASN A 92 -7.50 -9.28 -26.32
N HIS A 93 -8.54 -10.05 -26.61
CA HIS A 93 -8.42 -11.31 -27.35
C HIS A 93 -7.84 -11.11 -28.77
N ASN A 94 -8.13 -9.99 -29.42
CA ASN A 94 -7.67 -9.66 -30.78
C ASN A 94 -6.24 -9.11 -30.87
N SER A 95 -5.57 -8.88 -29.73
CA SER A 95 -4.21 -8.32 -29.72
C SER A 95 -3.19 -9.26 -30.36
N LYS A 96 -2.37 -8.69 -31.25
CA LYS A 96 -1.21 -9.37 -31.85
C LYS A 96 0.04 -9.27 -30.97
N LYS A 97 0.19 -8.20 -30.18
CA LYS A 97 1.33 -7.98 -29.29
C LYS A 97 0.97 -8.36 -27.86
N PHE A 98 1.52 -9.48 -27.39
CA PHE A 98 1.18 -9.98 -26.05
C PHE A 98 1.83 -9.20 -24.91
N HIS A 99 2.84 -8.37 -25.18
CA HIS A 99 3.54 -7.59 -24.16
C HIS A 99 4.09 -8.44 -22.99
N LEU A 100 4.71 -9.59 -23.30
CA LEU A 100 5.27 -10.51 -22.30
C LEU A 100 6.50 -9.95 -21.58
N VAL A 101 7.24 -9.05 -22.23
CA VAL A 101 8.44 -8.42 -21.67
C VAL A 101 8.27 -6.90 -21.52
N PRO A 102 8.81 -6.29 -20.45
CA PRO A 102 8.62 -4.88 -20.12
C PRO A 102 8.85 -3.88 -21.26
N ILE A 103 9.93 -4.09 -22.03
CA ILE A 103 10.40 -3.12 -23.03
C ILE A 103 9.35 -2.87 -24.14
N THR A 104 8.51 -3.86 -24.40
CA THR A 104 7.45 -3.76 -25.42
C THR A 104 6.32 -2.80 -25.06
N LEU A 105 6.18 -2.45 -23.77
CA LEU A 105 5.14 -1.53 -23.29
C LEU A 105 5.56 -0.06 -23.45
N VAL A 106 6.86 0.23 -23.52
CA VAL A 106 7.38 1.61 -23.55
C VAL A 106 6.80 2.43 -24.72
N PRO A 107 6.81 1.96 -25.98
CA PRO A 107 6.24 2.72 -27.08
C PRO A 107 4.73 2.99 -26.88
N VAL A 108 4.01 1.99 -26.38
CA VAL A 108 2.56 2.06 -26.18
C VAL A 108 2.20 3.04 -25.06
N ILE A 109 2.95 3.04 -23.96
CA ILE A 109 2.80 4.00 -22.86
C ILE A 109 3.03 5.43 -23.37
N ILE A 110 4.06 5.65 -24.20
CA ILE A 110 4.34 6.96 -24.79
C ILE A 110 3.17 7.40 -25.67
N HIS A 111 2.65 6.52 -26.53
CA HIS A 111 1.52 6.85 -27.41
C HIS A 111 0.23 7.12 -26.64
N LEU A 112 -0.08 6.31 -25.62
CA LEU A 112 -1.22 6.56 -24.72
C LEU A 112 -1.09 7.90 -24.01
N HIS A 113 0.10 8.22 -23.48
CA HIS A 113 0.37 9.48 -22.83
C HIS A 113 0.18 10.67 -23.77
N GLN A 114 0.72 10.59 -25.00
CA GLN A 114 0.59 11.64 -26.00
C GLN A 114 -0.86 11.88 -26.42
N ARG A 115 -1.70 10.84 -26.47
CA ARG A 115 -3.08 10.96 -26.97
C ARG A 115 -4.11 11.25 -25.88
N GLN A 116 -3.98 10.63 -24.72
CA GLN A 116 -4.98 10.67 -23.64
C GLN A 116 -4.49 11.35 -22.36
N GLY A 117 -3.19 11.68 -22.29
CA GLY A 117 -2.55 12.17 -21.07
C GLY A 117 -2.17 11.03 -20.12
N ILE A 118 -1.35 11.35 -19.11
CA ILE A 118 -0.82 10.35 -18.17
C ILE A 118 -1.90 9.73 -17.26
N THR A 119 -3.00 10.43 -17.06
CA THR A 119 -4.10 10.02 -16.18
C THR A 119 -4.86 8.80 -16.69
N THR A 120 -4.74 8.47 -17.99
CA THR A 120 -5.33 7.24 -18.58
C THR A 120 -4.82 5.96 -17.90
N LEU A 121 -3.58 5.97 -17.38
CA LEU A 121 -3.01 4.84 -16.65
C LEU A 121 -3.57 4.67 -15.23
N TRP A 122 -4.30 5.66 -14.73
CA TRP A 122 -4.94 5.65 -13.40
C TRP A 122 -6.46 5.47 -13.46
N LYS A 123 -7.00 5.06 -14.60
CA LYS A 123 -8.44 4.81 -14.75
C LYS A 123 -8.93 3.69 -13.82
N GLY A 124 -10.06 3.92 -13.17
CA GLY A 124 -10.62 2.98 -12.21
C GLY A 124 -9.87 2.86 -10.87
N ILE A 125 -8.87 3.72 -10.57
CA ILE A 125 -8.20 3.64 -9.25
C ILE A 125 -9.17 3.85 -8.09
N GLY A 126 -10.12 4.79 -8.23
CA GLY A 126 -11.14 5.03 -7.21
C GLY A 126 -11.96 3.78 -6.92
N SER A 127 -12.42 3.08 -7.96
CA SER A 127 -13.20 1.87 -7.81
C SER A 127 -12.41 0.71 -7.22
N VAL A 128 -11.16 0.54 -7.63
CA VAL A 128 -10.28 -0.49 -7.05
C VAL A 128 -10.08 -0.25 -5.55
N LEU A 129 -9.84 0.99 -5.13
CA LEU A 129 -9.70 1.34 -3.72
C LEU A 129 -10.99 1.14 -2.93
N VAL A 130 -12.13 1.49 -3.52
CA VAL A 130 -13.45 1.24 -2.93
C VAL A 130 -13.69 -0.26 -2.75
N VAL A 131 -13.40 -1.09 -3.76
CA VAL A 131 -13.53 -2.57 -3.65
C VAL A 131 -12.59 -3.14 -2.58
N ARG A 132 -11.34 -2.66 -2.49
CA ARG A 132 -10.41 -3.06 -1.42
C ARG A 132 -10.94 -2.66 -0.04
N GLY A 133 -11.42 -1.43 0.12
CA GLY A 133 -12.01 -0.94 1.36
C GLY A 133 -13.27 -1.73 1.76
N MET A 134 -14.15 -2.03 0.79
CA MET A 134 -15.34 -2.87 1.00
C MET A 134 -14.96 -4.28 1.44
N THR A 135 -13.93 -4.88 0.84
CA THR A 135 -13.45 -6.21 1.23
C THR A 135 -13.07 -6.24 2.71
N LEU A 136 -12.27 -5.25 3.15
CA LEU A 136 -11.89 -5.13 4.56
C LEU A 136 -13.09 -4.87 5.47
N ALA A 137 -14.02 -4.01 5.06
CA ALA A 137 -15.21 -3.67 5.83
C ALA A 137 -16.19 -4.85 5.97
N ILE A 138 -16.38 -5.63 4.90
CA ILE A 138 -17.25 -6.82 4.88
C ILE A 138 -16.62 -7.93 5.71
N GLU A 139 -15.31 -8.18 5.60
CA GLU A 139 -14.65 -9.15 6.48
C GLU A 139 -14.80 -8.78 7.95
N ASP A 140 -14.64 -7.49 8.28
CA ASP A 140 -14.80 -6.99 9.64
C ASP A 140 -16.24 -7.15 10.14
N LEU A 141 -17.22 -6.73 9.35
CA LEU A 141 -18.64 -6.85 9.68
C LEU A 141 -19.05 -8.32 9.84
N LEU A 142 -18.67 -9.19 8.90
CA LEU A 142 -18.95 -10.61 8.97
C LEU A 142 -18.29 -11.23 10.20
N SER A 143 -17.03 -10.91 10.49
CA SER A 143 -16.36 -11.43 11.69
C SER A 143 -17.08 -11.04 12.98
N LYS A 144 -17.63 -9.81 13.06
CA LYS A 144 -18.38 -9.32 14.23
C LYS A 144 -19.79 -9.92 14.33
N VAL A 145 -20.48 -10.08 13.21
CA VAL A 145 -21.86 -10.59 13.15
C VAL A 145 -21.91 -12.10 13.34
N SER A 146 -21.02 -12.83 12.68
CA SER A 146 -21.00 -14.31 12.69
C SER A 146 -20.01 -14.90 13.70
N SER A 147 -19.23 -14.06 14.38
CA SER A 147 -18.13 -14.49 15.27
C SER A 147 -17.07 -15.37 14.58
N LEU A 148 -16.98 -15.32 13.24
CA LEU A 148 -15.98 -16.06 12.48
C LEU A 148 -14.58 -15.41 12.65
N PRO A 149 -13.51 -16.22 12.76
CA PRO A 149 -12.15 -15.73 12.99
C PRO A 149 -11.62 -14.97 11.77
N LYS A 150 -11.23 -13.71 11.99
CA LYS A 150 -10.69 -12.83 10.96
C LYS A 150 -9.22 -13.11 10.62
N GLU A 151 -8.44 -13.54 11.61
CA GLU A 151 -7.03 -13.87 11.48
C GLU A 151 -6.78 -15.26 12.07
N VAL A 152 -5.87 -16.02 11.46
CA VAL A 152 -5.56 -17.39 11.85
C VAL A 152 -4.06 -17.66 11.71
N SER A 153 -3.51 -18.28 12.74
CA SER A 153 -2.16 -18.83 12.77
C SER A 153 -2.22 -20.31 12.40
N TRP A 154 -1.81 -20.64 11.17
CA TRP A 154 -1.86 -21.99 10.58
C TRP A 154 -1.21 -23.09 11.42
N ASN A 155 -0.26 -22.74 12.30
CA ASN A 155 0.49 -23.70 13.11
C ASN A 155 -0.10 -23.90 14.52
N GLN A 156 -0.98 -23.00 14.97
CA GLN A 156 -1.46 -22.96 16.35
C GLN A 156 -2.96 -23.19 16.45
N ASP A 157 -3.72 -22.76 15.43
CA ASP A 157 -5.17 -22.80 15.46
C ASP A 157 -5.73 -24.17 15.06
N SER A 158 -6.86 -24.54 15.67
CA SER A 158 -7.58 -25.77 15.35
C SER A 158 -8.08 -25.76 13.90
N TYR A 159 -8.15 -26.94 13.28
CA TYR A 159 -8.76 -27.13 11.96
C TYR A 159 -10.17 -26.53 11.85
N LYS A 160 -10.97 -26.57 12.93
CA LYS A 160 -12.29 -25.95 12.97
C LYS A 160 -12.21 -24.43 12.79
N THR A 161 -11.28 -23.77 13.47
CA THR A 161 -11.03 -22.32 13.37
C THR A 161 -10.55 -21.94 11.97
N ILE A 162 -9.65 -22.74 11.39
CA ILE A 162 -9.19 -22.57 10.01
C ILE A 162 -10.37 -22.68 9.03
N CYS A 163 -11.23 -23.69 9.18
CA CYS A 163 -12.41 -23.87 8.33
C CYS A 163 -13.38 -22.68 8.45
N GLN A 164 -13.61 -22.18 9.67
CA GLN A 164 -14.42 -20.98 9.90
C GLN A 164 -13.81 -19.72 9.25
N HIS A 165 -12.49 -19.56 9.27
CA HIS A 165 -11.81 -18.48 8.56
C HIS A 165 -11.95 -18.59 7.05
N VAL A 166 -11.80 -19.79 6.50
CA VAL A 166 -11.99 -20.05 5.07
C VAL A 166 -13.43 -19.75 4.67
N LEU A 167 -14.42 -20.14 5.49
CA LEU A 167 -15.83 -19.81 5.27
C LEU A 167 -16.06 -18.29 5.25
N LEU A 168 -15.45 -17.54 6.18
CA LEU A 168 -15.48 -16.08 6.18
C LEU A 168 -14.94 -15.52 4.85
N LYS A 169 -13.79 -16.01 4.38
CA LYS A 169 -13.20 -15.60 3.09
C LYS A 169 -14.11 -15.94 1.91
N CYS A 170 -14.73 -17.12 1.90
CA CYS A 170 -15.69 -17.51 0.86
C CYS A 170 -16.86 -16.53 0.77
N ILE A 171 -17.52 -16.25 1.90
CA ILE A 171 -18.69 -15.36 1.95
C ILE A 171 -18.30 -13.95 1.50
N THR A 172 -17.16 -13.44 1.97
CA THR A 172 -16.62 -12.15 1.52
C THR A 172 -16.42 -12.12 0.00
N LEU A 173 -15.76 -13.13 -0.58
CA LEU A 173 -15.51 -13.18 -2.03
C LEU A 173 -16.81 -13.23 -2.84
N ILE A 174 -17.82 -13.96 -2.37
CA ILE A 174 -19.16 -14.00 -3.00
C ILE A 174 -19.78 -12.60 -3.04
N ILE A 175 -19.78 -11.89 -1.91
CA ILE A 175 -20.37 -10.54 -1.80
C ILE A 175 -19.58 -9.53 -2.64
N ILE A 176 -18.26 -9.63 -2.68
CA ILE A 176 -17.37 -8.69 -3.39
C ILE A 176 -17.38 -8.89 -4.91
N THR A 177 -17.62 -10.11 -5.40
CA THR A 177 -17.55 -10.45 -6.84
C THR A 177 -18.27 -9.45 -7.75
N PRO A 178 -19.55 -9.09 -7.55
CA PRO A 178 -20.23 -8.14 -8.44
C PRO A 178 -19.58 -6.74 -8.49
N PHE A 179 -19.02 -6.26 -7.37
CA PHE A 179 -18.31 -4.99 -7.30
C PHE A 179 -16.93 -5.08 -7.96
N TYR A 180 -16.25 -6.20 -7.81
CA TYR A 180 -15.00 -6.48 -8.52
C TYR A 180 -15.23 -6.47 -10.04
N SER A 181 -16.31 -7.09 -10.54
CA SER A 181 -16.66 -7.04 -11.97
C SER A 181 -16.90 -5.62 -12.46
N ALA A 182 -17.58 -4.78 -11.68
CA ALA A 182 -17.81 -3.37 -12.02
C ALA A 182 -16.49 -2.58 -12.05
N SER A 183 -15.66 -2.72 -11.01
CA SER A 183 -14.34 -2.07 -10.96
C SER A 183 -13.42 -2.53 -12.09
N LEU A 184 -13.46 -3.81 -12.48
CA LEU A 184 -12.69 -4.32 -13.61
C LEU A 184 -13.03 -3.56 -14.90
N VAL A 185 -14.32 -3.39 -15.20
CA VAL A 185 -14.80 -2.61 -16.36
C VAL A 185 -14.19 -1.21 -16.36
N GLU A 186 -14.27 -0.48 -15.25
CA GLU A 186 -13.72 0.87 -15.18
C GLU A 186 -12.19 0.92 -15.36
N THR A 187 -11.49 -0.15 -15.00
CA THR A 187 -10.02 -0.21 -15.12
C THR A 187 -9.54 -0.54 -16.53
N VAL A 188 -10.43 -1.02 -17.41
CA VAL A 188 -10.09 -1.36 -18.82
C VAL A 188 -10.80 -0.46 -19.83
N GLN A 189 -11.92 0.14 -19.47
CA GLN A 189 -12.72 0.97 -20.37
C GLN A 189 -11.92 2.18 -20.87
N SER A 190 -11.99 2.45 -22.18
CA SER A 190 -11.28 3.57 -22.79
C SER A 190 -11.94 4.90 -22.44
N ASP A 191 -11.13 5.87 -22.01
CA ASP A 191 -11.56 7.23 -21.68
C ASP A 191 -12.12 8.00 -22.90
N ILE A 192 -11.83 7.54 -24.12
CA ILE A 192 -12.27 8.19 -25.37
C ILE A 192 -13.63 7.66 -25.82
N ALA A 193 -13.93 6.40 -25.52
CA ALA A 193 -15.11 5.71 -26.02
C ALA A 193 -16.22 5.58 -24.96
N SER A 194 -16.01 6.13 -23.77
CA SER A 194 -16.93 6.02 -22.64
C SER A 194 -17.05 7.31 -21.87
N GLU A 195 -18.24 7.51 -21.29
CA GLU A 195 -18.41 8.44 -20.19
C GLU A 195 -17.54 8.03 -19.01
N LYS A 196 -17.05 9.03 -18.28
CA LYS A 196 -16.16 8.83 -17.14
C LYS A 196 -16.99 8.47 -15.91
N PRO A 197 -16.89 7.23 -15.39
CA PRO A 197 -17.69 6.83 -14.24
C PRO A 197 -17.30 7.66 -13.01
N GLY A 198 -18.30 7.97 -12.19
CA GLY A 198 -18.14 8.50 -10.85
C GLY A 198 -17.56 7.44 -9.92
N VAL A 199 -16.83 7.87 -8.89
CA VAL A 199 -16.18 6.96 -7.93
C VAL A 199 -17.16 6.05 -7.16
N PHE A 200 -18.45 6.39 -7.16
CA PHE A 200 -19.51 5.61 -6.52
C PHE A 200 -20.37 4.82 -7.51
N ASP A 201 -20.16 4.94 -8.82
CA ASP A 201 -20.95 4.21 -9.82
C ASP A 201 -20.76 2.69 -9.69
N VAL A 202 -19.58 2.27 -9.21
CA VAL A 202 -19.27 0.91 -8.78
C VAL A 202 -20.30 0.35 -7.80
N PHE A 203 -20.78 1.17 -6.85
CA PHE A 203 -21.78 0.71 -5.89
C PHE A 203 -23.11 0.46 -6.58
N ARG A 204 -23.53 1.42 -7.42
CA ARG A 204 -24.78 1.30 -8.16
C ARG A 204 -24.77 0.07 -9.06
N GLU A 205 -23.71 -0.09 -9.85
CA GLU A 205 -23.55 -1.20 -10.78
C GLU A 205 -23.36 -2.54 -10.06
N GLY A 206 -22.58 -2.56 -8.97
CA GLY A 206 -22.38 -3.74 -8.14
C GLY A 206 -23.64 -4.22 -7.44
N ILE A 207 -24.42 -3.31 -6.83
CA ILE A 207 -25.71 -3.63 -6.18
C ILE A 207 -26.72 -4.09 -7.23
N TYR A 208 -26.76 -3.43 -8.39
CA TYR A 208 -27.66 -3.82 -9.47
C TYR A 208 -27.39 -5.26 -9.96
N ARG A 209 -26.11 -5.65 -10.08
CA ARG A 209 -25.68 -7.03 -10.37
C ARG A 209 -26.01 -8.00 -9.25
N LEU A 210 -25.87 -7.59 -7.99
CA LEU A 210 -26.20 -8.43 -6.82
C LEU A 210 -27.70 -8.73 -6.72
N VAL A 211 -28.56 -7.74 -6.96
CA VAL A 211 -30.03 -7.88 -6.89
C VAL A 211 -30.56 -8.74 -8.03
N SER A 212 -29.93 -8.68 -9.21
CA SER A 212 -30.36 -9.41 -10.41
C SER A 212 -29.55 -10.69 -10.64
N PHE A 213 -29.31 -11.42 -9.56
CA PHE A 213 -28.33 -12.51 -9.50
C PHE A 213 -28.54 -13.60 -10.58
N GLY A 214 -29.79 -13.95 -10.87
CA GLY A 214 -30.16 -15.08 -11.73
C GLY A 214 -30.47 -14.78 -13.20
N SER A 215 -30.56 -13.51 -13.61
CA SER A 215 -31.00 -13.15 -14.98
C SER A 215 -29.87 -12.51 -15.78
N PRO A 216 -29.55 -13.00 -17.00
CA PRO A 216 -28.62 -12.32 -17.89
C PRO A 216 -29.18 -10.94 -18.27
N GLN A 217 -28.53 -9.90 -17.76
CA GLN A 217 -28.96 -8.50 -17.87
C GLN A 217 -29.06 -8.02 -19.33
N LYS A 218 -28.10 -8.40 -20.17
CA LYS A 218 -27.98 -7.95 -21.58
C LYS A 218 -27.30 -9.01 -22.43
N GLY A 219 -28.04 -9.64 -23.35
CA GLY A 219 -27.48 -10.50 -24.42
C GLY A 219 -26.48 -11.55 -23.91
N ARG A 220 -25.20 -11.43 -24.31
CA ARG A 220 -24.12 -12.39 -24.03
C ARG A 220 -23.54 -12.32 -22.60
N MET A 221 -24.09 -11.48 -21.71
CA MET A 221 -23.64 -11.40 -20.31
C MET A 221 -23.95 -12.70 -19.57
N LEU A 222 -22.95 -13.25 -18.89
CA LEU A 222 -23.13 -14.40 -18.01
C LEU A 222 -23.85 -13.98 -16.72
N PRO A 223 -24.72 -14.83 -16.14
CA PRO A 223 -25.31 -14.58 -14.84
C PRO A 223 -24.23 -14.56 -13.76
N VAL A 224 -24.46 -13.78 -12.69
CA VAL A 224 -23.45 -13.54 -11.65
C VAL A 224 -23.02 -14.83 -10.97
N TRP A 225 -23.92 -15.81 -10.77
CA TRP A 225 -23.58 -17.12 -10.18
C TRP A 225 -22.50 -17.86 -10.97
N THR A 226 -22.52 -17.80 -12.31
CA THR A 226 -21.51 -18.44 -13.16
C THR A 226 -20.14 -17.77 -13.02
N LEU A 227 -20.10 -16.49 -12.64
CA LEU A 227 -18.86 -15.77 -12.36
C LEU A 227 -18.36 -15.98 -10.92
N VAL A 228 -19.27 -16.11 -9.94
CA VAL A 228 -18.93 -16.25 -8.52
C VAL A 228 -18.09 -17.51 -8.26
N THR A 229 -18.53 -18.68 -8.75
CA THR A 229 -17.81 -19.95 -8.50
C THR A 229 -16.33 -19.89 -8.93
N PRO A 230 -15.99 -19.55 -10.18
CA PRO A 230 -14.59 -19.52 -10.60
C PRO A 230 -13.81 -18.38 -9.92
N THR A 231 -14.45 -17.25 -9.57
CA THR A 231 -13.80 -16.15 -8.83
C THR A 231 -13.45 -16.54 -7.40
N VAL A 232 -14.37 -17.19 -6.69
CA VAL A 232 -14.15 -17.66 -5.32
C VAL A 232 -13.07 -18.73 -5.32
N LEU A 233 -13.15 -19.70 -6.24
CA LEU A 233 -12.15 -20.77 -6.34
C LEU A 233 -10.74 -20.19 -6.59
N HIS A 234 -10.60 -19.30 -7.56
CA HIS A 234 -9.33 -18.62 -7.83
C HIS A 234 -8.85 -17.80 -6.62
N GLY A 235 -9.73 -17.03 -5.98
CA GLY A 235 -9.40 -16.23 -4.81
C GLY A 235 -8.88 -17.07 -3.64
N LEU A 236 -9.55 -18.19 -3.35
CA LEU A 236 -9.14 -19.13 -2.31
C LEU A 236 -7.83 -19.83 -2.66
N CYS A 237 -7.71 -20.41 -3.86
CA CYS A 237 -6.48 -21.08 -4.28
C CYS A 237 -5.26 -20.14 -4.23
N LYS A 238 -5.43 -18.89 -4.68
CA LYS A 238 -4.40 -17.86 -4.61
C LYS A 238 -4.07 -17.48 -3.17
N TYR A 239 -5.07 -17.38 -2.30
CA TYR A 239 -4.87 -17.13 -0.87
C TYR A 239 -4.06 -18.25 -0.20
N PHE A 240 -4.48 -19.51 -0.36
CA PHE A 240 -3.77 -20.66 0.21
C PHE A 240 -2.33 -20.76 -0.31
N ALA A 241 -2.12 -20.61 -1.62
CA ALA A 241 -0.79 -20.62 -2.20
C ALA A 241 0.09 -19.49 -1.65
N SER A 242 -0.45 -18.28 -1.52
CA SER A 242 0.26 -17.16 -0.91
C SER A 242 0.61 -17.45 0.56
N SER A 243 -0.32 -17.99 1.35
CA SER A 243 -0.06 -18.37 2.75
C SER A 243 1.04 -19.42 2.87
N ILE A 244 1.04 -20.45 2.02
CA ILE A 244 2.08 -21.49 1.98
C ILE A 244 3.43 -20.87 1.62
N VAL A 245 3.50 -20.10 0.52
CA VAL A 245 4.75 -19.48 0.07
C VAL A 245 5.29 -18.51 1.13
N LYS A 246 4.41 -17.72 1.78
CA LYS A 246 4.81 -16.82 2.86
C LYS A 246 5.43 -17.60 4.01
N HIS A 247 4.78 -18.68 4.45
CA HIS A 247 5.27 -19.50 5.54
C HIS A 247 6.65 -20.12 5.22
N VAL A 248 6.77 -20.73 4.04
CA VAL A 248 8.03 -21.33 3.58
C VAL A 248 9.12 -20.28 3.44
N SER A 249 8.83 -19.14 2.80
CA SER A 249 9.79 -18.04 2.62
C SER A 249 10.25 -17.47 3.96
N SER A 250 9.32 -17.26 4.91
CA SER A 250 9.65 -16.76 6.24
C SER A 250 10.56 -17.74 6.98
N ASN A 251 10.24 -19.02 6.99
CA ASN A 251 11.07 -20.06 7.61
C ASN A 251 12.47 -20.13 6.99
N ILE A 252 12.57 -20.12 5.65
CA ILE A 252 13.86 -20.10 4.94
C ILE A 252 14.68 -18.87 5.34
N MET A 253 14.06 -17.69 5.40
CA MET A 253 14.73 -16.45 5.79
C MET A 253 15.19 -16.51 7.26
N HIS A 254 14.38 -17.04 8.18
CA HIS A 254 14.78 -17.26 9.57
C HIS A 254 15.97 -18.22 9.70
N ILE A 255 15.97 -19.33 8.95
CA ILE A 255 17.07 -20.31 8.93
C ILE A 255 18.33 -19.67 8.36
N ASN A 256 18.24 -18.99 7.22
CA ASN A 256 19.37 -18.32 6.58
C ASN A 256 19.96 -17.23 7.48
N TYR A 257 19.09 -16.47 8.15
CA TYR A 257 19.50 -15.48 9.14
C TYR A 257 20.30 -16.15 10.24
N ARG A 258 19.77 -17.19 10.90
CA ARG A 258 20.46 -17.96 11.94
C ARG A 258 21.82 -18.50 11.48
N HIS A 259 21.86 -19.09 10.28
CA HIS A 259 23.07 -19.67 9.73
C HIS A 259 24.18 -18.62 9.48
N ASN A 260 23.80 -17.43 9.03
CA ASN A 260 24.73 -16.31 8.85
C ASN A 260 25.36 -15.82 10.16
N PHE A 261 24.65 -15.90 11.30
CA PHE A 261 25.24 -15.58 12.61
C PHE A 261 26.16 -16.67 13.13
N GLN A 262 25.80 -17.94 12.93
CA GLN A 262 26.67 -19.06 13.28
C GLN A 262 28.02 -18.95 12.56
N LYS A 263 28.02 -18.57 11.27
CA LYS A 263 29.25 -18.29 10.51
C LYS A 263 30.07 -17.12 11.07
N LYS A 264 29.43 -16.13 11.69
CA LYS A 264 30.10 -14.95 12.27
C LYS A 264 30.55 -15.16 13.72
N GLY A 265 30.31 -16.34 14.30
CA GLY A 265 30.82 -16.73 15.63
C GLY A 265 30.17 -16.02 16.83
N ALA A 266 29.19 -15.14 16.61
CA ALA A 266 28.49 -14.43 17.68
C ALA A 266 26.98 -14.44 17.42
N PHE A 267 26.22 -14.99 18.37
CA PHE A 267 24.76 -14.84 18.38
C PHE A 267 24.43 -13.44 18.90
N PRO A 268 23.59 -12.64 18.19
CA PRO A 268 23.11 -11.38 18.74
C PRO A 268 22.38 -11.65 20.04
N LYS A 269 22.65 -10.85 21.08
CA LYS A 269 21.93 -10.92 22.36
C LYS A 269 20.41 -10.72 22.16
N ASP A 270 20.06 -10.02 21.08
CA ASP A 270 18.69 -9.68 20.67
C ASP A 270 18.31 -10.45 19.38
N TYR A 271 18.26 -11.80 19.43
CA TYR A 271 17.84 -12.65 18.31
C TYR A 271 16.41 -12.36 17.82
N LEU A 272 15.58 -11.77 18.69
CA LEU A 272 14.24 -11.26 18.42
C LEU A 272 14.23 -9.75 18.15
N ASN A 273 15.29 -9.18 17.57
CA ASN A 273 15.27 -7.78 17.18
C ASN A 273 14.09 -7.56 16.21
N SER A 274 13.15 -6.69 16.61
CA SER A 274 11.89 -6.41 15.91
C SER A 274 12.10 -6.06 14.44
N ASN A 275 13.26 -5.49 14.11
CA ASN A 275 13.62 -5.03 12.77
C ASN A 275 13.86 -6.17 11.79
N VAL A 276 14.55 -7.21 12.26
CA VAL A 276 14.83 -8.40 11.46
C VAL A 276 13.54 -9.16 11.22
N LEU A 277 12.73 -9.29 12.27
CA LEU A 277 11.41 -9.91 12.17
C LEU A 277 10.53 -9.14 11.18
N GLN A 278 10.53 -7.81 11.23
CA GLN A 278 9.81 -6.98 10.29
C GLN A 278 10.38 -7.07 8.87
N GLU A 279 11.70 -7.14 8.70
CA GLU A 279 12.32 -7.31 7.39
C GLU A 279 11.95 -8.66 6.77
N ILE A 280 12.01 -9.74 7.54
CA ILE A 280 11.59 -11.08 7.14
C ILE A 280 10.09 -11.08 6.79
N GLU A 281 9.26 -10.46 7.62
CA GLU A 281 7.81 -10.38 7.40
C GLU A 281 7.48 -9.67 6.08
N VAL A 282 8.02 -8.46 5.87
CA VAL A 282 7.77 -7.68 4.65
C VAL A 282 8.34 -8.39 3.41
N SER A 283 9.52 -9.01 3.52
CA SER A 283 10.16 -9.69 2.39
C SER A 283 9.44 -10.99 2.02
N SER A 284 9.04 -11.78 3.01
CA SER A 284 8.28 -13.01 2.79
C SER A 284 6.88 -12.73 2.23
N GLN A 285 6.23 -11.66 2.69
CA GLN A 285 4.96 -11.18 2.13
C GLN A 285 5.11 -10.75 0.66
N LEU A 286 6.20 -10.06 0.31
CA LEU A 286 6.46 -9.67 -1.08
C LEU A 286 6.72 -10.90 -1.96
N VAL A 287 7.53 -11.86 -1.48
CA VAL A 287 7.79 -13.11 -2.21
C VAL A 287 6.51 -13.91 -2.43
N SER A 288 5.64 -14.02 -1.41
CA SER A 288 4.38 -14.74 -1.54
C SER A 288 3.41 -14.05 -2.50
N LEU A 289 3.36 -12.72 -2.49
CA LEU A 289 2.56 -11.94 -3.43
C LEU A 289 3.02 -12.15 -4.87
N VAL A 290 4.32 -12.06 -5.14
CA VAL A 290 4.91 -12.29 -6.47
C VAL A 290 4.62 -13.71 -6.95
N ALA A 291 4.90 -14.72 -6.11
CA ALA A 291 4.69 -16.12 -6.46
C ALA A 291 3.23 -16.43 -6.77
N ALA A 292 2.30 -15.94 -5.95
CA ALA A 292 0.88 -16.16 -6.16
C ALA A 292 0.35 -15.47 -7.43
N GLU A 293 0.80 -14.26 -7.75
CA GLU A 293 0.41 -13.56 -8.97
C GLU A 293 0.97 -14.24 -10.23
N VAL A 294 2.19 -14.78 -10.18
CA VAL A 294 2.79 -15.53 -11.30
C VAL A 294 2.07 -16.87 -11.51
N LEU A 295 1.85 -17.62 -10.43
CA LEU A 295 1.25 -18.96 -10.49
C LEU A 295 -0.20 -18.91 -11.01
N PHE A 296 -0.99 -17.93 -10.57
CA PHE A 296 -2.40 -17.81 -10.93
C PHE A 296 -2.68 -16.86 -12.11
N TYR A 297 -1.63 -16.33 -12.76
CA TYR A 297 -1.78 -15.41 -13.89
C TYR A 297 -2.68 -15.94 -15.02
N PRO A 298 -2.54 -17.19 -15.49
CA PRO A 298 -3.36 -17.70 -16.57
C PRO A 298 -4.86 -17.73 -16.22
N LEU A 299 -5.17 -18.11 -14.98
CA LEU A 299 -6.53 -18.16 -14.48
C LEU A 299 -7.11 -16.75 -14.32
N GLU A 300 -6.31 -15.79 -13.84
CA GLU A 300 -6.71 -14.38 -13.78
C GLU A 300 -7.10 -13.84 -15.18
N THR A 301 -6.33 -14.17 -16.22
CA THR A 301 -6.64 -13.79 -17.61
C THR A 301 -8.01 -14.32 -18.06
N ILE A 302 -8.30 -15.59 -17.79
CA ILE A 302 -9.60 -16.21 -18.13
C ILE A 302 -10.73 -15.56 -17.34
N LEU A 303 -10.55 -15.32 -16.04
CA LEU A 303 -11.55 -14.64 -15.22
C LEU A 303 -11.84 -13.24 -15.73
N HIS A 304 -10.83 -12.44 -16.03
CA HIS A 304 -11.02 -11.08 -16.53
C HIS A 304 -11.85 -11.06 -17.83
N ARG A 305 -11.62 -12.03 -18.74
CA ARG A 305 -12.40 -12.18 -19.97
C ARG A 305 -13.86 -12.53 -19.71
N LEU A 306 -14.13 -13.44 -18.78
CA LEU A 306 -15.50 -13.80 -18.38
C LEU A 306 -16.22 -12.61 -17.73
N HIS A 307 -15.54 -11.85 -16.87
CA HIS A 307 -16.14 -10.71 -16.15
C HIS A 307 -16.50 -9.53 -17.06
N LEU A 308 -15.77 -9.35 -18.17
CA LEU A 308 -16.04 -8.32 -19.17
C LEU A 308 -16.99 -8.77 -20.28
N GLN A 309 -17.33 -10.04 -20.35
CA GLN A 309 -18.20 -10.52 -21.41
C GLN A 309 -19.58 -9.86 -21.31
N GLY A 310 -20.07 -9.35 -22.45
CA GLY A 310 -21.39 -8.77 -22.57
C GLY A 310 -21.56 -7.38 -21.93
N THR A 311 -20.52 -6.80 -21.31
CA THR A 311 -20.56 -5.44 -20.74
C THR A 311 -20.54 -4.33 -21.78
N ARG A 312 -20.34 -4.68 -23.06
CA ARG A 312 -20.17 -3.74 -24.20
C ARG A 312 -19.00 -2.77 -24.00
N THR A 313 -17.99 -3.18 -23.25
CA THR A 313 -16.82 -2.35 -22.96
C THR A 313 -15.94 -2.19 -24.20
N ILE A 314 -15.53 -0.95 -24.44
CA ILE A 314 -14.53 -0.59 -25.46
C ILE A 314 -13.23 -0.29 -24.72
N ILE A 315 -12.15 -0.97 -25.09
CA ILE A 315 -10.84 -0.87 -24.46
C ILE A 315 -9.83 -0.13 -25.36
N ASP A 316 -8.71 0.31 -24.78
CA ASP A 316 -7.60 0.88 -25.55
C ASP A 316 -6.82 -0.25 -26.24
N ASN A 317 -6.49 -0.06 -27.52
CA ASN A 317 -5.72 -1.04 -28.27
C ASN A 317 -4.22 -0.87 -27.99
N LEU A 318 -3.67 -1.75 -27.16
CA LEU A 318 -2.25 -1.73 -26.79
C LEU A 318 -1.31 -2.21 -27.90
N ASP A 319 -1.78 -2.75 -29.03
CA ASP A 319 -0.89 -3.10 -30.15
C ASP A 319 -0.20 -1.85 -30.75
N ASN A 320 -0.89 -0.70 -30.73
CA ASN A 320 -0.40 0.56 -31.26
C ASN A 320 -0.49 1.75 -30.28
N GLY A 321 -1.42 1.73 -29.32
CA GLY A 321 -1.66 2.82 -28.36
C GLY A 321 -2.51 3.98 -28.91
N TYR A 322 -3.03 3.89 -30.13
CA TYR A 322 -3.79 4.96 -30.79
C TYR A 322 -5.25 4.62 -31.05
N ALA A 323 -5.59 3.34 -31.17
CA ALA A 323 -6.94 2.88 -31.48
C ALA A 323 -7.67 2.38 -30.22
N VAL A 324 -8.98 2.16 -30.38
CA VAL A 324 -9.82 1.47 -29.39
C VAL A 324 -10.41 0.22 -30.02
N THR A 325 -10.75 -0.79 -29.22
CA THR A 325 -11.37 -2.03 -29.72
C THR A 325 -12.48 -2.50 -28.78
N PRO A 326 -13.65 -2.92 -29.30
CA PRO A 326 -14.72 -3.46 -28.47
C PRO A 326 -14.42 -4.90 -28.05
N ILE A 327 -14.81 -5.27 -26.83
CA ILE A 327 -14.79 -6.67 -26.38
C ILE A 327 -16.02 -7.40 -26.94
N LEU A 328 -15.79 -8.36 -27.85
CA LEU A 328 -16.86 -9.08 -28.57
C LEU A 328 -16.89 -10.59 -28.26
N THR A 329 -16.41 -10.99 -27.08
CA THR A 329 -16.33 -12.39 -26.66
C THR A 329 -17.71 -12.99 -26.32
N SER A 330 -17.82 -14.32 -26.41
CA SER A 330 -19.05 -15.07 -26.18
C SER A 330 -18.76 -16.49 -25.69
N TYR A 331 -18.06 -16.61 -24.58
CA TYR A 331 -17.75 -17.87 -23.92
C TYR A 331 -18.96 -18.44 -23.18
N GLU A 332 -19.10 -19.77 -23.19
CA GLU A 332 -20.13 -20.51 -22.44
C GLU A 332 -19.76 -20.66 -20.96
N GLY A 333 -18.46 -20.68 -20.65
CA GLY A 333 -17.95 -20.85 -19.29
C GLY A 333 -16.44 -20.76 -19.21
N THR A 334 -15.86 -21.11 -18.05
CA THR A 334 -14.42 -21.01 -17.79
C THR A 334 -13.59 -21.95 -18.66
N THR A 335 -14.04 -23.19 -18.85
CA THR A 335 -13.36 -24.19 -19.68
C THR A 335 -13.36 -23.76 -21.15
N ASP A 336 -14.53 -23.40 -21.69
CA ASP A 336 -14.65 -22.89 -23.06
C ASP A 336 -13.80 -21.63 -23.29
N CYS A 337 -13.77 -20.70 -22.34
CA CYS A 337 -12.90 -19.53 -22.41
C CYS A 337 -11.41 -19.90 -22.45
N TYR A 338 -10.99 -20.89 -21.65
CA TYR A 338 -9.63 -21.40 -21.65
C TYR A 338 -9.28 -22.08 -22.98
N ASP A 339 -10.10 -23.03 -23.42
CA ASP A 339 -9.88 -23.80 -24.64
C ASP A 339 -9.85 -22.89 -25.87
N THR A 340 -10.79 -21.95 -25.96
CA THR A 340 -10.83 -20.94 -27.03
C THR A 340 -9.59 -20.05 -27.01
N THR A 341 -9.15 -19.60 -25.83
CA THR A 341 -7.94 -18.76 -25.71
C THR A 341 -6.70 -19.53 -26.18
N VAL A 342 -6.53 -20.78 -25.75
CA VAL A 342 -5.39 -21.61 -26.16
C VAL A 342 -5.45 -21.94 -27.64
N ALA A 343 -6.63 -22.24 -28.18
CA ALA A 343 -6.80 -22.56 -29.60
C ALA A 343 -6.56 -21.36 -30.53
N GLN A 344 -6.99 -20.16 -30.15
CA GLN A 344 -6.88 -18.96 -31.00
C GLN A 344 -5.58 -18.18 -30.79
N GLU A 345 -5.06 -18.12 -29.57
CA GLU A 345 -3.93 -17.26 -29.19
C GLU A 345 -2.67 -18.06 -28.78
N GLY A 346 -2.80 -19.37 -28.64
CA GLY A 346 -1.77 -20.24 -28.07
C GLY A 346 -1.64 -20.09 -26.55
N SER A 347 -0.84 -20.96 -25.92
CA SER A 347 -0.65 -20.95 -24.46
C SER A 347 -0.07 -19.64 -23.92
N LEU A 348 0.71 -18.92 -24.72
CA LEU A 348 1.25 -17.60 -24.36
C LEU A 348 0.18 -16.51 -24.33
N GLY A 349 -0.97 -16.70 -24.99
CA GLY A 349 -2.11 -15.79 -24.91
C GLY A 349 -2.65 -15.63 -23.48
N LEU A 350 -2.53 -16.67 -22.66
CA LEU A 350 -2.89 -16.63 -21.23
C LEU A 350 -2.01 -15.69 -20.41
N PHE A 351 -0.80 -15.37 -20.90
CA PHE A 351 0.18 -14.51 -20.25
C PHE A 351 0.22 -13.09 -20.86
N LYS A 352 -0.78 -12.69 -21.65
CA LYS A 352 -0.87 -11.33 -22.19
C LYS A 352 -0.72 -10.28 -21.07
N GLY A 353 0.20 -9.33 -21.26
CA GLY A 353 0.48 -8.27 -20.30
C GLY A 353 1.50 -8.62 -19.21
N PHE A 354 2.13 -9.80 -19.25
CA PHE A 354 3.07 -10.22 -18.20
C PHE A 354 4.25 -9.26 -18.01
N GLY A 355 4.67 -8.55 -19.06
CA GLY A 355 5.69 -7.52 -18.97
C GLY A 355 5.31 -6.39 -18.01
N ALA A 356 4.02 -6.05 -17.91
CA ALA A 356 3.54 -5.07 -16.95
C ALA A 356 3.65 -5.58 -15.51
N LEU A 357 3.41 -6.88 -15.29
CA LEU A 357 3.61 -7.52 -13.97
C LEU A 357 5.06 -7.45 -13.51
N ILE A 358 6.01 -7.70 -14.42
CA ILE A 358 7.44 -7.60 -14.11
C ILE A 358 7.78 -6.17 -13.69
N VAL A 359 7.32 -5.16 -14.42
CA VAL A 359 7.58 -3.75 -14.05
C VAL A 359 6.90 -3.40 -12.72
N GLN A 360 5.65 -3.85 -12.51
CA GLN A 360 4.91 -3.64 -11.28
C GLN A 360 5.72 -4.08 -10.06
N PHE A 361 6.23 -5.31 -10.06
CA PHE A 361 7.00 -5.84 -8.94
C PHE A 361 8.43 -5.30 -8.87
N THR A 362 9.03 -4.94 -9.99
CA THR A 362 10.33 -4.24 -10.02
C THR A 362 10.22 -2.89 -9.32
N VAL A 363 9.19 -2.11 -9.63
CA VAL A 363 8.90 -0.82 -8.97
C VAL A 363 8.59 -1.05 -7.50
N HIS A 364 7.79 -2.06 -7.17
CA HIS A 364 7.46 -2.37 -5.78
C HIS A 364 8.71 -2.68 -4.94
N TYR A 365 9.60 -3.53 -5.46
CA TYR A 365 10.86 -3.86 -4.82
C TYR A 365 11.81 -2.65 -4.73
N ALA A 366 11.90 -1.85 -5.80
CA ALA A 366 12.75 -0.67 -5.85
C ALA A 366 12.32 0.38 -4.81
N VAL A 367 11.02 0.66 -4.69
CA VAL A 367 10.49 1.58 -3.68
C VAL A 367 10.78 1.05 -2.29
N LEU A 368 10.52 -0.24 -2.02
CA LEU A 368 10.83 -0.85 -0.72
C LEU A 368 12.31 -0.67 -0.34
N LYS A 369 13.24 -0.99 -1.26
CA LYS A 369 14.69 -0.85 -1.03
C LYS A 369 15.12 0.60 -0.86
N LEU A 370 14.61 1.50 -1.69
CA LEU A 370 14.91 2.93 -1.60
C LEU A 370 14.39 3.53 -0.29
N THR A 371 13.15 3.25 0.09
CA THR A 371 12.56 3.71 1.35
C THR A 371 13.39 3.22 2.54
N ARG A 372 13.75 1.94 2.58
CA ARG A 372 14.63 1.42 3.64
C ARG A 372 15.97 2.14 3.66
N PHE A 373 16.63 2.26 2.52
CA PHE A 373 17.92 2.95 2.41
C PHE A 373 17.84 4.39 2.94
N VAL A 374 16.88 5.18 2.46
CA VAL A 374 16.70 6.58 2.87
C VAL A 374 16.43 6.68 4.37
N LEU A 375 15.50 5.87 4.89
CA LEU A 375 15.16 5.89 6.32
C LEU A 375 16.34 5.48 7.20
N THR A 376 17.14 4.50 6.79
CA THR A 376 18.36 4.11 7.49
C THR A 376 19.42 5.21 7.45
N GLN A 377 19.65 5.84 6.30
CA GLN A 377 20.62 6.94 6.20
C GLN A 377 20.22 8.16 7.04
N VAL A 378 18.94 8.53 7.01
CA VAL A 378 18.38 9.59 7.87
C VAL A 378 18.60 9.24 9.35
N SER A 379 18.36 7.99 9.73
CA SER A 379 18.57 7.51 11.10
C SER A 379 20.04 7.63 11.54
N VAL A 380 20.99 7.28 10.67
CA VAL A 380 22.44 7.39 10.93
C VAL A 380 22.87 8.85 11.07
N LEU A 381 22.40 9.72 10.18
CA LEU A 381 22.70 11.15 10.23
C LEU A 381 22.21 11.77 11.54
N LEU A 382 20.98 11.45 11.96
CA LEU A 382 20.42 11.91 13.23
C LEU A 382 21.22 11.41 14.45
N LYS A 383 21.80 10.20 14.39
CA LYS A 383 22.64 9.65 15.45
C LYS A 383 24.01 10.35 15.53
N SER A 384 24.59 10.71 14.38
CA SER A 384 25.90 11.37 14.29
C SER A 384 25.93 12.82 14.83
N SER A 385 24.81 13.54 14.83
CA SER A 385 24.69 14.88 15.44
C SER A 385 24.50 14.87 16.96
N ALA A 386 24.79 13.77 17.67
CA ALA A 386 24.67 13.70 19.13
C ALA A 386 25.89 14.31 19.85
N PRO A 387 25.69 15.23 20.81
CA PRO A 387 26.77 15.62 21.72
C PRO A 387 27.21 14.43 22.59
N PRO A 388 28.48 14.40 23.04
CA PRO A 388 29.01 13.28 23.83
C PRO A 388 28.23 13.06 25.14
N PRO A 389 28.21 11.83 25.67
CA PRO A 389 27.48 11.52 26.89
C PRO A 389 28.00 12.38 28.06
N PRO A 390 27.10 12.93 28.90
CA PRO A 390 27.50 13.74 30.04
C PRO A 390 28.27 12.90 31.07
N LEU A 391 29.24 13.54 31.73
CA LEU A 391 30.04 12.94 32.81
C LEU A 391 29.14 12.43 33.96
N PRO A 392 29.57 11.39 34.71
CA PRO A 392 28.74 10.63 35.67
C PRO A 392 28.08 11.43 36.81
N HIS A 393 28.37 12.73 36.95
CA HIS A 393 27.82 13.59 38.00
C HIS A 393 26.82 14.64 37.52
N HIS A 394 26.47 14.66 36.22
CA HIS A 394 25.37 15.49 35.73
C HIS A 394 24.10 14.65 35.55
N PRO A 395 22.93 15.16 35.98
CA PRO A 395 21.66 14.51 35.67
C PRO A 395 21.56 14.31 34.16
N ALA A 396 21.10 13.12 33.76
CA ALA A 396 20.79 12.77 32.39
C ALA A 396 20.04 13.93 31.72
N ALA A 397 20.68 14.60 30.79
CA ALA A 397 20.00 15.68 30.11
C ALA A 397 18.90 15.09 29.19
N PRO A 398 17.71 15.73 29.04
CA PRO A 398 16.50 15.17 28.41
C PRO A 398 16.57 14.87 26.89
N TRP A 399 17.77 14.63 26.36
CA TRP A 399 18.05 14.58 24.92
C TRP A 399 17.39 13.40 24.19
N SER A 400 17.12 12.27 24.86
CA SER A 400 16.41 11.11 24.29
C SER A 400 14.95 11.45 23.97
N ASP A 401 14.24 11.99 24.96
CA ASP A 401 12.81 12.35 24.84
C ASP A 401 12.60 13.43 23.77
N LEU A 402 13.57 14.34 23.66
CA LEU A 402 13.58 15.43 22.71
C LEU A 402 13.90 14.99 21.28
N ARG A 403 14.79 14.00 21.10
CA ARG A 403 15.05 13.34 19.81
C ARG A 403 13.81 12.62 19.32
N GLN A 404 13.16 11.86 20.20
CA GLN A 404 11.91 11.17 19.90
C GLN A 404 10.82 12.17 19.49
N TYR A 405 10.70 13.28 20.22
CA TYR A 405 9.78 14.37 19.89
C TYR A 405 10.06 15.00 18.51
N LEU A 406 11.33 15.27 18.19
CA LEU A 406 11.74 15.82 16.90
C LEU A 406 11.45 14.87 15.74
N ILE A 407 11.75 13.58 15.89
CA ILE A 407 11.48 12.56 14.87
C ILE A 407 9.97 12.41 14.64
N ALA A 408 9.18 12.33 15.71
CA ALA A 408 7.72 12.27 15.62
C ALA A 408 7.16 13.50 14.88
N ILE A 409 7.69 14.69 15.18
CA ILE A 409 7.31 15.94 14.50
C ILE A 409 7.61 15.88 13.01
N VAL A 410 8.81 15.46 12.61
CA VAL A 410 9.20 15.36 11.19
C VAL A 410 8.29 14.40 10.46
N ILE A 411 7.96 13.25 11.05
CA ILE A 411 7.05 12.27 10.45
C ILE A 411 5.64 12.84 10.28
N VAL A 412 5.12 13.53 11.29
CA VAL A 412 3.82 14.20 11.22
C VAL A 412 3.82 15.28 10.15
N PHE A 413 4.91 16.03 9.99
CA PHE A 413 5.05 17.04 8.94
C PHE A 413 5.10 16.44 7.55
N CYS A 414 5.91 15.40 7.33
CA CYS A 414 5.92 14.68 6.06
C CYS A 414 4.54 14.13 5.72
N PHE A 415 3.81 13.57 6.70
CA PHE A 415 2.45 13.09 6.49
C PHE A 415 1.49 14.24 6.14
N GLN A 416 1.55 15.35 6.87
CA GLN A 416 0.74 16.54 6.60
C GLN A 416 0.99 17.08 5.19
N ASP A 417 2.25 17.14 4.75
CA ASP A 417 2.62 17.64 3.43
C ASP A 417 2.16 16.71 2.31
N VAL A 418 2.30 15.39 2.50
CA VAL A 418 1.79 14.40 1.55
C VAL A 418 0.28 14.50 1.42
N VAL A 419 -0.46 14.60 2.53
CA VAL A 419 -1.92 14.76 2.51
C VAL A 419 -2.31 16.08 1.87
N LEU A 420 -1.59 17.17 2.14
CA LEU A 420 -1.86 18.49 1.56
C LEU A 420 -1.58 18.51 0.05
N LEU A 421 -0.49 17.87 -0.40
CA LEU A 421 -0.18 17.70 -1.82
C LEU A 421 -1.21 16.81 -2.51
N LEU A 422 -1.65 15.70 -1.88
CA LEU A 422 -2.72 14.85 -2.40
C LEU A 422 -4.03 15.63 -2.54
N ALA A 423 -4.40 16.44 -1.54
CA ALA A 423 -5.58 17.30 -1.61
C ALA A 423 -5.47 18.31 -2.76
N ALA A 424 -4.32 18.98 -2.91
CA ALA A 424 -4.07 19.90 -4.02
C ALA A 424 -4.15 19.19 -5.39
N MET A 425 -3.57 17.99 -5.51
CA MET A 425 -3.64 17.17 -6.72
C MET A 425 -5.07 16.74 -7.04
N VAL A 426 -5.86 16.33 -6.04
CA VAL A 426 -7.28 15.98 -6.22
C VAL A 426 -8.09 17.19 -6.69
N LEU A 427 -7.87 18.36 -6.09
CA LEU A 427 -8.55 19.59 -6.51
C LEU A 427 -8.17 19.99 -7.95
N GLY A 428 -6.88 19.94 -8.29
CA GLY A 428 -6.41 20.20 -9.65
C GLY A 428 -6.97 19.19 -10.64
N HIS A 429 -6.94 17.89 -10.31
CA HIS A 429 -7.45 16.82 -11.15
C HIS A 429 -8.96 16.96 -11.40
N THR A 430 -9.74 17.24 -10.36
CA THR A 430 -11.19 17.47 -10.50
C THR A 430 -11.48 18.70 -11.35
N MET A 431 -10.71 19.79 -11.19
CA MET A 431 -10.83 20.98 -12.01
C MET A 431 -10.52 20.70 -13.51
N PHE A 432 -9.44 19.97 -13.80
CA PHE A 432 -9.07 19.60 -15.18
C PHE A 432 -10.03 18.62 -15.85
N ARG A 433 -10.81 17.86 -15.06
CA ARG A 433 -11.85 16.97 -15.60
C ARG A 433 -13.11 17.70 -16.06
N THR A 434 -13.33 18.94 -15.64
CA THR A 434 -14.52 19.70 -16.02
C THR A 434 -14.57 19.99 -17.52
N HIS A 435 -15.77 19.94 -18.11
CA HIS A 435 -15.95 20.23 -19.54
C HIS A 435 -15.69 21.69 -19.86
N VAL A 436 -15.86 22.60 -18.89
CA VAL A 436 -15.45 24.01 -18.98
C VAL A 436 -13.94 24.14 -19.25
N PHE A 437 -13.11 23.33 -18.59
CA PHE A 437 -11.66 23.31 -18.84
C PHE A 437 -11.34 22.72 -20.22
N LYS A 438 -11.97 21.60 -20.60
CA LYS A 438 -11.78 20.95 -21.90
C LYS A 438 -12.24 21.81 -23.09
N ALA A 439 -13.27 22.63 -22.89
CA ALA A 439 -13.79 23.58 -23.88
C ALA A 439 -12.92 24.83 -24.04
N GLY A 440 -11.82 24.96 -23.29
CA GLY A 440 -10.88 26.08 -23.40
C GLY A 440 -11.21 27.30 -22.55
N PHE A 441 -12.29 27.29 -21.76
CA PHE A 441 -12.71 28.39 -20.88
C PHE A 441 -11.94 28.43 -19.55
N VAL A 442 -10.62 28.25 -19.63
CA VAL A 442 -9.74 28.15 -18.45
C VAL A 442 -9.78 29.41 -17.61
N ARG A 443 -9.87 30.60 -18.23
CA ARG A 443 -9.94 31.89 -17.52
C ARG A 443 -11.15 31.99 -16.60
N ILE A 444 -12.33 31.56 -17.06
CA ILE A 444 -13.57 31.60 -16.28
C ILE A 444 -13.49 30.66 -15.08
N LEU A 445 -12.94 29.46 -15.31
CA LEU A 445 -12.76 28.47 -14.26
C LEU A 445 -11.77 28.96 -13.20
N LEU A 446 -10.63 29.50 -13.64
CA LEU A 446 -9.65 30.12 -12.75
C LEU A 446 -10.24 31.30 -11.99
N ASP A 447 -11.02 32.18 -12.61
CA ASP A 447 -11.66 33.29 -11.90
C ASP A 447 -12.66 32.84 -10.84
N ARG A 448 -13.37 31.74 -11.10
CA ARG A 448 -14.36 31.20 -10.16
C ARG A 448 -13.72 30.46 -8.99
N PHE A 449 -12.56 29.83 -9.20
CA PHE A 449 -11.86 29.02 -8.18
C PHE A 449 -10.55 29.64 -7.67
N LYS A 450 -10.20 30.88 -8.09
CA LYS A 450 -8.94 31.56 -7.74
C LYS A 450 -8.64 31.57 -6.26
N PHE A 451 -9.65 31.82 -5.43
CA PHE A 451 -9.45 31.83 -3.97
C PHE A 451 -9.06 30.45 -3.44
N ALA A 452 -9.65 29.36 -3.94
CA ALA A 452 -9.26 28.02 -3.53
C ALA A 452 -7.82 27.69 -3.94
N ILE A 453 -7.40 28.08 -5.14
CA ILE A 453 -6.03 27.88 -5.61
C ILE A 453 -5.05 28.72 -4.78
N ILE A 454 -5.32 30.03 -4.63
CA ILE A 454 -4.48 30.96 -3.86
C ILE A 454 -4.32 30.48 -2.42
N PHE A 455 -5.42 30.16 -1.72
CA PHE A 455 -5.33 29.72 -0.33
C PHE A 455 -4.72 28.32 -0.18
N THR A 456 -4.82 27.44 -1.18
CA THR A 456 -4.10 26.15 -1.17
C THR A 456 -2.60 26.34 -1.29
N LEU A 457 -2.14 27.17 -2.24
CA LEU A 457 -0.71 27.47 -2.41
C LEU A 457 -0.15 28.26 -1.22
N LEU A 458 -0.90 29.24 -0.73
CA LEU A 458 -0.51 30.04 0.44
C LEU A 458 -0.42 29.17 1.70
N TYR A 459 -1.38 28.26 1.91
CA TYR A 459 -1.37 27.36 3.05
C TYR A 459 -0.21 26.35 2.98
N LEU A 460 0.11 25.85 1.79
CA LEU A 460 1.26 24.98 1.58
C LEU A 460 2.57 25.72 1.86
N ALA A 461 2.73 26.93 1.32
CA ALA A 461 3.92 27.75 1.54
C ALA A 461 4.12 28.10 3.02
N ILE A 462 3.07 28.58 3.71
CA ILE A 462 3.17 28.92 5.14
C ILE A 462 3.35 27.69 6.03
N THR A 463 2.84 26.53 5.61
CA THR A 463 3.07 25.24 6.30
C THR A 463 4.54 24.86 6.23
N ILE A 464 5.15 24.89 5.04
CA ILE A 464 6.58 24.59 4.87
C ILE A 464 7.44 25.57 5.68
N VAL A 465 7.15 26.88 5.61
CA VAL A 465 7.89 27.88 6.39
C VAL A 465 7.74 27.63 7.89
N TYR A 466 6.51 27.33 8.37
CA TYR A 466 6.27 26.99 9.77
C TYR A 466 7.05 25.74 10.21
N GLN A 467 7.08 24.69 9.40
CA GLN A 467 7.81 23.45 9.67
C GLN A 467 9.34 23.64 9.68
N ILE A 468 9.88 24.44 8.76
CA ILE A 468 11.31 24.79 8.75
C ILE A 468 11.67 25.58 10.01
N VAL A 469 10.87 26.58 10.38
CA VAL A 469 11.13 27.44 11.54
C VAL A 469 11.01 26.68 12.86
N ILE A 470 9.99 25.83 13.02
CA ILE A 470 9.85 25.01 14.23
C ILE A 470 10.97 23.97 14.34
N LEU A 471 11.33 23.31 13.24
CA LEU A 471 12.40 22.32 13.24
C LEU A 471 13.75 22.97 13.53
N SER A 472 14.04 24.12 12.91
CA SER A 472 15.26 24.90 13.17
C SER A 472 15.32 25.40 14.62
N THR A 473 14.24 25.98 15.14
CA THR A 473 14.20 26.50 16.53
C THR A 473 14.38 25.37 17.54
N ARG A 474 13.71 24.23 17.33
CA ARG A 474 13.82 23.06 18.21
C ARG A 474 15.15 22.32 18.06
N TRP A 475 15.81 22.43 16.92
CA TRP A 475 17.15 21.89 16.70
C TRP A 475 18.22 22.68 17.47
N PHE A 476 18.15 24.02 17.46
CA PHE A 476 19.15 24.88 18.09
C PHE A 476 18.89 25.23 19.57
N LYS A 477 17.63 25.30 20.02
CA LYS A 477 17.25 25.66 21.40
C LYS A 477 16.32 24.61 21.99
N THR A 478 16.94 23.57 22.51
CA THR A 478 16.32 22.29 22.84
C THR A 478 15.62 22.30 24.21
N MET A 479 16.04 23.16 25.16
CA MET A 479 15.49 23.22 26.54
C MET A 479 14.72 24.50 26.89
N ASP A 480 14.73 25.51 26.01
CA ASP A 480 14.00 26.76 26.24
C ASP A 480 12.52 26.59 25.90
N HIS A 481 11.66 26.77 26.90
CA HIS A 481 10.20 26.84 26.71
C HIS A 481 9.72 28.22 26.22
N VAL A 482 10.66 29.16 26.07
CA VAL A 482 10.36 30.53 25.61
C VAL A 482 10.33 30.56 24.09
N TRP A 483 9.12 30.54 23.55
CA TRP A 483 8.89 30.68 22.11
C TRP A 483 9.24 32.11 21.66
N PRO A 484 10.06 32.30 20.62
CA PRO A 484 10.31 33.62 20.06
C PRO A 484 9.00 34.26 19.60
N THR A 485 8.83 35.58 19.82
CA THR A 485 7.61 36.31 19.42
C THR A 485 7.26 36.10 17.94
N GLY A 486 8.27 36.03 17.07
CA GLY A 486 8.08 35.73 15.64
C GLY A 486 7.49 34.34 15.36
N PHE A 487 7.80 33.33 16.18
CA PHE A 487 7.22 32.00 16.06
C PHE A 487 5.72 32.00 16.41
N THR A 488 5.34 32.70 17.48
CA THR A 488 3.93 32.84 17.88
C THR A 488 3.11 33.55 16.80
N VAL A 489 3.67 34.60 16.20
CA VAL A 489 3.03 35.30 15.07
C VAL A 489 2.85 34.36 13.87
N LEU A 490 3.89 33.58 13.52
CA LEU A 490 3.83 32.61 12.44
C LEU A 490 2.79 31.51 12.71
N PHE A 491 2.71 31.01 13.94
CA PHE A 491 1.71 30.03 14.36
C PHE A 491 0.28 30.58 14.21
N VAL A 492 0.02 31.79 14.69
CA VAL A 492 -1.30 32.44 14.57
C VAL A 492 -1.65 32.66 13.10
N ALA A 493 -0.70 33.15 12.29
CA ALA A 493 -0.89 33.33 10.85
C ALA A 493 -1.20 32.01 10.14
N HIS A 494 -0.48 30.93 10.48
CA HIS A 494 -0.73 29.58 9.95
C HIS A 494 -2.14 29.11 10.26
N ARG A 495 -2.63 29.30 11.50
CA ARG A 495 -3.99 28.92 11.90
C ARG A 495 -5.08 29.73 11.20
N ILE A 496 -4.89 31.04 11.03
CA ILE A 496 -5.83 31.90 10.30
C ILE A 496 -5.92 31.46 8.84
N ILE A 497 -4.77 31.23 8.18
CA ILE A 497 -4.73 30.78 6.79
C ILE A 497 -5.33 29.37 6.65
N ALA A 498 -5.14 28.48 7.64
CA ALA A 498 -5.75 27.16 7.64
C ALA A 498 -7.28 27.23 7.55
N ILE A 499 -7.92 28.11 8.33
CA ILE A 499 -9.39 28.30 8.32
C ILE A 499 -9.86 28.69 6.91
N LEU A 500 -9.18 29.65 6.30
CA LEU A 500 -9.49 30.12 4.95
C LEU A 500 -9.28 29.01 3.92
N TYR A 501 -8.17 28.28 4.00
CA TYR A 501 -7.90 27.11 3.15
C TYR A 501 -9.03 26.08 3.25
N TYR A 502 -9.39 25.62 4.45
CA TYR A 502 -10.42 24.60 4.62
C TYR A 502 -11.79 25.07 4.11
N TYR A 503 -12.15 26.33 4.35
CA TYR A 503 -13.39 26.91 3.84
C TYR A 503 -13.42 26.92 2.31
N TYR A 504 -12.40 27.49 1.66
CA TYR A 504 -12.36 27.62 0.20
C TYR A 504 -12.17 26.27 -0.50
N TYR A 505 -11.39 25.35 0.09
CA TYR A 505 -11.21 24.00 -0.43
C TYR A 505 -12.53 23.22 -0.42
N LYS A 506 -13.24 23.18 0.72
CA LYS A 506 -14.55 22.49 0.81
C LYS A 506 -15.58 23.13 -0.12
N ARG A 507 -15.63 24.47 -0.17
CA ARG A 507 -16.50 25.20 -1.09
C ARG A 507 -16.18 24.87 -2.54
N ALA A 508 -14.91 24.75 -2.91
CA ALA A 508 -14.50 24.38 -4.26
C ALA A 508 -14.85 22.92 -4.58
N ALA A 509 -14.58 21.99 -3.67
CA ALA A 509 -14.93 20.58 -3.83
C ALA A 509 -16.45 20.37 -4.01
N LEU A 510 -17.28 21.05 -3.21
CA LEU A 510 -18.75 21.00 -3.32
C LEU A 510 -19.27 21.62 -4.63
N ARG A 511 -18.62 22.67 -5.12
CA ARG A 511 -18.97 23.27 -6.41
C ARG A 511 -18.52 22.41 -7.59
N LEU A 512 -17.36 21.77 -7.47
CA LEU A 512 -16.82 20.83 -8.45
C LEU A 512 -17.56 19.48 -8.44
N SER A 513 -18.41 19.19 -7.46
CA SER A 513 -19.32 18.04 -7.50
C SER A 513 -20.65 18.32 -8.21
N ASP A 514 -20.91 19.58 -8.59
CA ASP A 514 -22.11 19.93 -9.35
C ASP A 514 -22.03 19.35 -10.77
N ALA A 515 -23.01 18.54 -11.13
CA ALA A 515 -23.08 17.82 -12.40
C ALA A 515 -22.99 18.76 -13.62
N ARG A 516 -23.40 20.03 -13.47
CA ARG A 516 -23.35 21.05 -14.53
C ARG A 516 -21.95 21.30 -15.08
N TYR A 517 -20.90 21.13 -14.27
CA TYR A 517 -19.52 21.27 -14.75
C TYR A 517 -19.05 20.11 -15.65
N TYR A 518 -19.82 19.03 -15.72
CA TYR A 518 -19.53 17.84 -16.50
C TYR A 518 -20.54 17.56 -17.61
N ASP A 519 -21.54 18.43 -17.77
CA ASP A 519 -22.55 18.36 -18.83
C ASP A 519 -22.14 19.26 -20.02
N GLU A 520 -21.96 18.65 -21.19
CA GLU A 520 -21.55 19.35 -22.40
C GLU A 520 -22.63 20.30 -22.95
N GLU A 521 -23.91 19.94 -22.83
CA GLU A 521 -25.01 20.76 -23.36
C GLU A 521 -25.20 22.01 -22.50
N TRP A 522 -25.13 21.86 -21.19
CA TRP A 522 -25.22 22.99 -20.26
C TRP A 522 -24.07 23.99 -20.44
N VAL A 523 -22.83 23.51 -20.63
CA VAL A 523 -21.66 24.38 -20.87
C VAL A 523 -21.79 25.10 -22.21
N LYS A 524 -22.26 24.43 -23.27
CA LYS A 524 -22.50 25.07 -24.57
C LYS A 524 -23.57 26.17 -24.47
N HIS A 525 -24.68 25.93 -23.76
CA HIS A 525 -25.75 26.93 -23.62
C HIS A 525 -25.40 28.08 -22.67
N SER A 526 -24.66 27.83 -21.59
CA SER A 526 -24.38 28.83 -20.56
C SER A 526 -23.25 29.81 -20.93
N PHE A 527 -22.43 29.47 -21.92
CA PHE A 527 -21.29 30.28 -22.38
C PHE A 527 -21.37 30.68 -23.86
N ALA A 528 -22.49 30.41 -24.54
CA ALA A 528 -22.79 30.89 -25.91
C ALA A 528 -23.47 32.28 -25.95
N HIS A 529 -23.53 32.97 -24.81
CA HIS A 529 -24.02 34.35 -24.71
C HIS A 529 -22.98 35.26 -24.05
#